data_AF-A0A8C6SI69-F1
#
_entry.id   AF-A0A8C6SI69-F1
#
_cell.length_a   1.000
_cell.length_b   1.000
_cell.length_c   1.000
_cell.angle_alpha   90.00
_cell.angle_beta   90.00
_cell.angle_gamma   90.00
#
_symmetry.space_group_name_H-M   'P 1'
#
loop_
_entity.id
_entity.type
_entity.pdbx_description
1 polymer ?
#
loop_
_entity_poly.entity_id
_entity_poly.type
_entity_poly.pdbx_seq_one_letter_code
_entity_poly.pdbx_strand_id
1 'polypeptide(L)'
;MLKQQIKFEHPAGSYRKIFETCEELSDPLPATVTGRIPSFLKGSLLRLGPGLFEVGDEPFYHLFDGQALMHKFDFKNGQVTYYRKFVKTDAYVRAITEKRVVITEFGTFAYPDPCKNIFSRYVFLLLQGRRGDGQLPGERLSVGEDYYAVTETNYITKVDTDTLETLKKVDMCNYININGVTAHPHIERDGTVWNIGNCMGKGATLAYNIVRIPPTQKDKSDPIEKSKVWVQFPSHERFKPSYVHSFGMSDNYFVFVETPVKINLLKFLSAWSIRGSNYMDCFESNESQGVTLFLDYLNMPM
;
A
#
# COMPACT_ATOMS: atom_id res chain seq x y z
N MET A 1 -25.55 -40.67 5.58
CA MET A 1 -25.59 -39.98 4.26
C MET A 1 -24.44 -38.99 4.22
N LEU A 2 -23.41 -39.24 3.41
CA LEU A 2 -22.30 -38.28 3.20
C LEU A 2 -22.80 -37.16 2.30
N LYS A 3 -22.73 -35.89 2.74
CA LYS A 3 -22.94 -34.74 1.87
C LYS A 3 -21.81 -34.72 0.85
N GLN A 4 -22.12 -34.94 -0.42
CA GLN A 4 -21.17 -34.72 -1.51
C GLN A 4 -20.73 -33.26 -1.50
N GLN A 5 -19.43 -33.03 -1.35
CA GLN A 5 -18.85 -31.69 -1.41
C GLN A 5 -18.86 -31.24 -2.87
N ILE A 6 -19.70 -30.26 -3.21
CA ILE A 6 -19.75 -29.70 -4.56
C ILE A 6 -18.43 -28.97 -4.81
N LYS A 7 -17.69 -29.39 -5.84
CA LYS A 7 -16.49 -28.71 -6.32
C LYS A 7 -16.86 -27.83 -7.51
N PHE A 8 -16.53 -26.54 -7.43
CA PHE A 8 -16.70 -25.61 -8.53
C PHE A 8 -15.45 -25.58 -9.40
N GLU A 9 -15.64 -25.51 -10.72
CA GLU A 9 -14.56 -25.41 -11.71
C GLU A 9 -14.76 -24.18 -12.60
N HIS A 10 -13.66 -23.63 -13.10
CA HIS A 10 -13.65 -22.43 -13.96
C HIS A 10 -12.97 -22.71 -15.32
N PRO A 11 -13.43 -23.70 -16.10
CA PRO A 11 -12.75 -24.13 -17.32
C PRO A 11 -12.71 -23.05 -18.42
N ALA A 12 -13.66 -22.11 -18.40
CA ALA A 12 -13.67 -20.96 -19.31
C ALA A 12 -12.53 -19.96 -19.06
N GLY A 13 -11.87 -20.01 -17.89
CA GLY A 13 -10.73 -19.13 -17.59
C GLY A 13 -11.07 -17.64 -17.51
N SER A 14 -12.33 -17.27 -17.30
CA SER A 14 -12.79 -15.86 -17.31
C SER A 14 -12.16 -14.99 -16.22
N TYR A 15 -11.61 -15.58 -15.16
CA TYR A 15 -10.85 -14.88 -14.13
C TYR A 15 -9.63 -14.13 -14.69
N ARG A 16 -9.15 -14.47 -15.88
CA ARG A 16 -8.06 -13.73 -16.57
C ARG A 16 -8.39 -12.25 -16.75
N LYS A 17 -9.68 -11.91 -16.92
CA LYS A 17 -10.16 -10.52 -17.04
C LYS A 17 -9.87 -9.67 -15.79
N ILE A 18 -9.60 -10.29 -14.64
CA ILE A 18 -9.20 -9.58 -13.41
C ILE A 18 -7.80 -8.97 -13.57
N PHE A 19 -6.98 -9.52 -14.46
CA PHE A 19 -5.58 -9.14 -14.67
C PHE A 19 -5.36 -8.50 -16.06
N GLU A 20 -6.40 -7.92 -16.64
CA GLU A 20 -6.31 -7.21 -17.92
C GLU A 20 -6.38 -5.69 -17.70
N THR A 21 -5.54 -4.96 -18.42
CA THR A 21 -5.51 -3.49 -18.40
C THR A 21 -6.86 -2.90 -18.79
N CYS A 22 -7.25 -1.82 -18.12
CA CYS A 22 -8.45 -1.06 -18.48
C CYS A 22 -8.20 0.44 -18.47
N GLU A 23 -8.94 1.17 -19.30
CA GLU A 23 -8.83 2.62 -19.45
C GLU A 23 -9.64 3.37 -18.37
N GLU A 24 -9.17 4.55 -17.98
CA GLU A 24 -9.94 5.47 -17.13
C GLU A 24 -11.20 5.99 -17.84
N LEU A 25 -12.15 6.50 -17.06
CA LEU A 25 -13.37 7.09 -17.60
C LEU A 25 -13.28 8.62 -17.55
N SER A 26 -13.77 9.31 -18.58
CA SER A 26 -13.93 10.77 -18.54
C SER A 26 -15.03 11.15 -17.54
N ASP A 27 -16.16 10.44 -17.61
CA ASP A 27 -17.38 10.74 -16.86
C ASP A 27 -17.95 9.50 -16.16
N PRO A 28 -18.70 9.65 -15.05
CA PRO A 28 -19.40 8.53 -14.41
C PRO A 28 -20.43 7.87 -15.34
N LEU A 29 -20.41 6.54 -15.38
CA LEU A 29 -21.35 5.73 -16.17
C LEU A 29 -22.56 5.31 -15.32
N PRO A 30 -23.80 5.43 -15.82
CA PRO A 30 -24.95 4.86 -15.15
C PRO A 30 -24.90 3.32 -15.18
N ALA A 31 -25.14 2.68 -14.03
CA ALA A 31 -25.17 1.22 -13.95
C ALA A 31 -26.59 0.69 -14.18
N THR A 32 -26.71 -0.44 -14.89
CA THR A 32 -27.97 -1.19 -15.00
C THR A 32 -28.25 -1.94 -13.70
N VAL A 33 -29.34 -1.57 -13.02
CA VAL A 33 -29.73 -2.19 -11.74
C VAL A 33 -30.68 -3.36 -11.98
N THR A 34 -30.30 -4.54 -11.52
CA THR A 34 -31.20 -5.70 -11.40
C THR A 34 -31.51 -5.94 -9.92
N GLY A 35 -32.80 -6.05 -9.56
CA GLY A 35 -33.25 -6.08 -8.17
C GLY A 35 -33.61 -4.69 -7.62
N ARG A 36 -33.52 -4.49 -6.30
CA ARG A 36 -33.88 -3.23 -5.64
C ARG A 36 -32.79 -2.76 -4.70
N ILE A 37 -32.27 -1.56 -4.96
CA ILE A 37 -31.32 -0.90 -4.06
C ILE A 37 -32.07 -0.39 -2.81
N PRO A 38 -31.59 -0.70 -1.59
CA PRO A 38 -32.23 -0.22 -0.38
C PRO A 38 -32.27 1.32 -0.33
N SER A 39 -33.41 1.89 0.05
CA SER A 39 -33.61 3.35 0.06
C SER A 39 -32.72 4.09 1.06
N PHE A 40 -32.25 3.40 2.10
CA PHE A 40 -31.32 3.94 3.08
C PHE A 40 -29.86 3.97 2.58
N LEU A 41 -29.52 3.22 1.52
CA LEU A 41 -28.16 3.17 1.00
C LEU A 41 -27.89 4.43 0.17
N LYS A 42 -27.11 5.33 0.76
CA LYS A 42 -26.67 6.60 0.14
C LYS A 42 -25.21 6.83 0.50
N GLY A 43 -24.38 7.10 -0.49
CA GLY A 43 -22.94 7.31 -0.32
C GLY A 43 -22.13 6.65 -1.43
N SER A 44 -20.83 6.50 -1.18
CA SER A 44 -19.86 6.06 -2.18
C SER A 44 -19.10 4.83 -1.69
N LEU A 45 -19.05 3.78 -2.52
CA LEU A 45 -18.12 2.68 -2.34
C LEU A 45 -16.86 2.98 -3.15
N LEU A 46 -15.75 3.19 -2.43
CA LEU A 46 -14.43 3.41 -3.02
C LEU A 46 -13.59 2.13 -2.88
N ARG A 47 -12.96 1.70 -3.98
CA ARG A 47 -12.02 0.57 -4.00
C ARG A 47 -10.77 0.94 -4.79
N LEU A 48 -9.64 0.37 -4.40
CA LEU A 48 -8.36 0.49 -5.09
C LEU A 48 -7.90 -0.90 -5.56
N GLY A 49 -7.26 -0.94 -6.72
CA GLY A 49 -6.79 -2.16 -7.35
C GLY A 49 -5.82 -1.85 -8.50
N PRO A 50 -5.08 -2.85 -9.02
CA PRO A 50 -4.28 -2.66 -10.22
C PRO A 50 -5.19 -2.49 -11.45
N GLY A 51 -4.89 -1.53 -12.31
CA GLY A 51 -5.66 -1.26 -13.53
C GLY A 51 -4.86 -1.21 -14.83
N LEU A 52 -3.53 -1.17 -14.74
CA LEU A 52 -2.60 -1.17 -15.86
C LEU A 52 -1.49 -2.18 -15.57
N PHE A 53 -1.41 -3.25 -16.38
CA PHE A 53 -0.53 -4.40 -16.15
C PHE A 53 0.69 -4.42 -17.08
N GLU A 54 0.83 -3.42 -17.94
CA GLU A 54 1.96 -3.26 -18.85
C GLU A 54 2.16 -1.79 -19.23
N VAL A 55 3.39 -1.43 -19.61
CA VAL A 55 3.72 -0.09 -20.12
C VAL A 55 4.44 -0.25 -21.45
N GLY A 56 3.71 -0.07 -22.56
CA GLY A 56 4.22 -0.42 -23.87
C GLY A 56 4.43 -1.93 -23.97
N ASP A 57 5.66 -2.35 -24.27
CA ASP A 57 6.04 -3.77 -24.37
C ASP A 57 6.59 -4.34 -23.04
N GLU A 58 6.64 -3.53 -21.96
CA GLU A 58 7.17 -3.96 -20.66
C GLU A 58 6.04 -4.40 -19.72
N PRO A 59 5.93 -5.71 -19.40
CA PRO A 59 4.89 -6.22 -18.52
C PRO A 59 5.24 -6.03 -17.03
N PHE A 60 4.21 -5.93 -16.21
CA PHE A 60 4.30 -6.13 -14.77
C PHE A 60 4.12 -7.62 -14.43
N TYR A 61 5.00 -8.18 -13.62
CA TYR A 61 5.09 -9.62 -13.37
C TYR A 61 4.30 -10.10 -12.14
N HIS A 62 4.08 -9.23 -11.15
CA HIS A 62 3.37 -9.58 -9.94
C HIS A 62 2.01 -8.87 -9.84
N LEU A 63 1.05 -9.50 -9.14
CA LEU A 63 -0.29 -8.96 -8.93
C LEU A 63 -0.28 -7.54 -8.34
N PHE A 64 0.72 -7.26 -7.51
CA PHE A 64 0.85 -5.99 -6.79
C PHE A 64 1.59 -4.91 -7.58
N ASP A 65 2.04 -5.19 -8.79
CA ASP A 65 2.85 -4.25 -9.59
C ASP A 65 2.01 -3.37 -10.52
N GLY A 66 0.77 -3.78 -10.80
CA GLY A 66 -0.10 -3.03 -11.70
C GLY A 66 -0.45 -1.65 -11.13
N GLN A 67 -0.47 -0.63 -11.99
CA GLN A 67 -0.62 0.75 -11.53
C GLN A 67 -2.00 0.99 -10.89
N ALA A 68 -2.00 1.76 -9.80
CA ALA A 68 -3.17 1.96 -8.95
C ALA A 68 -4.33 2.65 -9.69
N LEU A 69 -5.47 1.98 -9.71
CA LEU A 69 -6.74 2.43 -10.27
C LEU A 69 -7.78 2.53 -9.15
N MET A 70 -8.36 3.72 -9.01
CA MET A 70 -9.41 3.98 -8.05
C MET A 70 -10.77 3.78 -8.71
N HIS A 71 -11.65 3.05 -8.04
CA HIS A 71 -13.02 2.75 -8.47
C HIS A 71 -14.01 3.37 -7.50
N LYS A 72 -15.07 3.96 -8.03
CA LYS A 72 -16.18 4.53 -7.24
C LYS A 72 -17.51 4.00 -7.75
N PHE A 73 -18.35 3.55 -6.82
CA PHE A 73 -19.78 3.34 -7.04
C PHE A 73 -20.57 4.31 -6.16
N ASP A 74 -21.29 5.25 -6.76
CA ASP A 74 -22.12 6.22 -6.04
C ASP A 74 -23.57 5.76 -6.01
N PHE A 75 -24.16 5.73 -4.82
CA PHE A 75 -25.54 5.31 -4.57
C PHE A 75 -26.39 6.54 -4.22
N LYS A 76 -27.39 6.83 -5.05
CA LYS A 76 -28.31 7.94 -4.82
C LYS A 76 -29.69 7.63 -5.36
N ASN A 77 -30.71 7.72 -4.51
CA ASN A 77 -32.13 7.59 -4.89
C ASN A 77 -32.45 6.31 -5.69
N GLY A 78 -31.85 5.17 -5.30
CA GLY A 78 -32.05 3.89 -5.99
C GLY A 78 -31.31 3.75 -7.32
N GLN A 79 -30.47 4.71 -7.68
CA GLN A 79 -29.59 4.68 -8.86
C GLN A 79 -28.14 4.49 -8.43
N VAL A 80 -27.34 3.95 -9.36
CA VAL A 80 -25.89 3.76 -9.18
C VAL A 80 -25.16 4.31 -10.38
N THR A 81 -24.08 5.04 -10.12
CA THR A 81 -23.07 5.36 -11.14
C THR A 81 -21.76 4.67 -10.80
N TYR A 82 -20.97 4.38 -11.83
CA TYR A 82 -19.62 3.84 -11.71
C TYR A 82 -18.62 4.80 -12.35
N TYR A 83 -17.51 5.04 -11.65
CA TYR A 83 -16.43 5.88 -12.15
C TYR A 83 -15.07 5.30 -11.78
N ARG A 84 -14.05 5.51 -12.61
CA ARG A 84 -12.68 5.09 -12.31
C ARG A 84 -11.63 6.02 -12.91
N LYS A 85 -10.55 6.25 -12.15
CA LYS A 85 -9.39 7.05 -12.56
C LYS A 85 -8.10 6.45 -12.00
N PHE A 86 -7.02 6.53 -12.77
CA PHE A 86 -5.70 6.17 -12.28
C PHE A 86 -5.23 7.19 -11.25
N VAL A 87 -4.64 6.70 -10.15
CA VAL A 87 -3.96 7.55 -9.18
C VAL A 87 -2.67 8.04 -9.83
N LYS A 88 -2.50 9.37 -9.95
CA LYS A 88 -1.38 9.99 -10.65
C LYS A 88 -0.14 10.05 -9.75
N THR A 89 0.35 8.87 -9.38
CA THR A 89 1.57 8.66 -8.59
C THR A 89 2.81 8.96 -9.42
N ASP A 90 3.97 9.13 -8.78
CA ASP A 90 5.23 9.27 -9.52
C ASP A 90 5.53 8.05 -10.40
N ALA A 91 5.17 6.84 -9.94
CA ALA A 91 5.29 5.61 -10.73
C ALA A 91 4.46 5.69 -12.01
N TYR A 92 3.17 6.03 -11.89
CA TYR A 92 2.26 6.14 -13.02
C TYR A 92 2.67 7.27 -13.97
N VAL A 93 2.88 8.47 -13.44
CA VAL A 93 3.20 9.66 -14.26
C VAL A 93 4.49 9.44 -15.05
N ARG A 94 5.52 8.87 -14.42
CA ARG A 94 6.80 8.59 -15.09
C ARG A 94 6.67 7.43 -16.07
N ALA A 95 5.91 6.38 -15.73
CA ALA A 95 5.69 5.26 -16.64
C ALA A 95 5.01 5.70 -17.94
N ILE A 96 3.94 6.49 -17.84
CA ILE A 96 3.23 7.02 -19.01
C ILE A 96 4.08 8.04 -19.79
N THR A 97 4.84 8.90 -19.09
CA THR A 97 5.70 9.92 -19.73
C THR A 97 6.88 9.28 -20.48
N GLU A 98 7.56 8.31 -19.86
CA GLU A 98 8.76 7.66 -20.40
C GLU A 98 8.42 6.41 -21.25
N LYS A 99 7.15 6.00 -21.30
CA LYS A 99 6.64 4.81 -22.02
C LYS A 99 7.37 3.51 -21.67
N ARG A 100 7.72 3.34 -20.39
CA ARG A 100 8.43 2.16 -19.85
C ARG A 100 8.24 2.09 -18.34
N VAL A 101 8.60 0.98 -17.71
CA VAL A 101 8.63 0.85 -16.24
C VAL A 101 9.85 1.61 -15.70
N VAL A 102 9.59 2.67 -14.93
CA VAL A 102 10.64 3.58 -14.46
C VAL A 102 10.96 3.42 -12.97
N ILE A 103 10.00 2.89 -12.21
CA ILE A 103 10.10 2.68 -10.77
C ILE A 103 9.94 1.18 -10.53
N THR A 104 10.85 0.60 -9.75
CA THR A 104 10.78 -0.80 -9.36
C THR A 104 9.57 -1.01 -8.46
N GLU A 105 8.68 -1.91 -8.88
CA GLU A 105 7.51 -2.35 -8.12
C GLU A 105 7.85 -3.64 -7.33
N PHE A 106 6.87 -4.26 -6.68
CA PHE A 106 7.10 -5.40 -5.79
C PHE A 106 7.83 -6.58 -6.46
N GLY A 107 7.35 -7.02 -7.63
CA GLY A 107 7.94 -8.13 -8.40
C GLY A 107 8.54 -7.72 -9.74
N THR A 108 8.48 -6.43 -10.11
CA THR A 108 8.97 -5.94 -11.40
C THR A 108 10.08 -4.93 -11.21
N PHE A 109 11.28 -5.28 -11.68
CA PHE A 109 12.43 -4.40 -11.64
C PHE A 109 12.38 -3.39 -12.80
N ALA A 110 12.54 -2.10 -12.48
CA ALA A 110 12.69 -1.07 -13.49
C ALA A 110 14.13 -1.04 -14.02
N TYR A 111 14.32 -1.35 -15.30
CA TYR A 111 15.65 -1.28 -15.90
C TYR A 111 16.11 0.19 -16.02
N PRO A 112 17.40 0.47 -15.77
CA PRO A 112 17.98 1.77 -16.08
C PRO A 112 17.79 2.10 -17.56
N ASP A 113 17.53 3.37 -17.86
CA ASP A 113 17.35 3.88 -19.22
C ASP A 113 18.43 3.31 -20.17
N PRO A 114 18.02 2.56 -21.23
CA PRO A 114 18.95 1.92 -22.15
C PRO A 114 19.85 2.95 -22.87
N CYS A 115 19.40 4.20 -23.00
CA CYS A 115 20.15 5.29 -23.64
C CYS A 115 21.22 5.92 -22.73
N LYS A 116 21.30 5.55 -21.45
CA LYS A 116 22.31 6.07 -20.50
C LYS A 116 23.52 5.14 -20.41
N ASN A 117 24.72 5.67 -20.65
CA ASN A 117 26.00 4.97 -20.46
C ASN A 117 26.24 4.58 -18.98
N ILE A 118 27.09 3.57 -18.75
CA ILE A 118 27.40 3.02 -17.42
C ILE A 118 27.77 4.10 -16.38
N PHE A 119 28.52 5.13 -16.79
CA PHE A 119 28.92 6.23 -15.92
C PHE A 119 27.74 7.13 -15.51
N SER A 120 26.82 7.42 -16.44
CA SER A 120 25.59 8.16 -16.11
C SER A 120 24.58 7.30 -15.36
N ARG A 121 24.60 5.97 -15.49
CA ARG A 121 23.84 5.04 -14.63
C ARG A 121 24.33 5.10 -13.18
N TYR A 122 25.65 5.07 -12.95
CA TYR A 122 26.26 5.14 -11.62
C TYR A 122 26.00 6.49 -10.93
N VAL A 123 26.16 7.59 -11.66
CA VAL A 123 25.89 8.95 -11.15
C VAL A 123 24.38 9.14 -10.90
N PHE A 124 23.50 8.60 -11.74
CA PHE A 124 22.04 8.62 -11.53
C PHE A 124 21.60 7.79 -10.31
N LEU A 125 22.22 6.61 -10.10
CA LEU A 125 22.01 5.77 -8.92
C LEU A 125 22.44 6.47 -7.61
N LEU A 126 23.58 7.16 -7.61
CA LEU A 126 24.10 7.87 -6.44
C LEU A 126 23.34 9.18 -6.13
N LEU A 127 22.97 9.95 -7.17
CA LEU A 127 22.36 11.27 -6.98
C LEU A 127 20.87 11.22 -6.65
N GLN A 128 20.17 10.13 -6.98
CA GLN A 128 18.71 10.12 -6.88
C GLN A 128 18.15 9.45 -5.64
N GLY A 129 18.94 8.86 -4.74
CA GLY A 129 18.47 8.42 -3.41
C GLY A 129 17.07 7.79 -3.40
N ARG A 130 16.73 7.00 -4.43
CA ARG A 130 15.34 6.70 -4.79
C ARG A 130 14.79 5.63 -3.86
N ARG A 131 14.33 6.04 -2.68
CA ARG A 131 13.39 5.26 -1.87
C ARG A 131 12.22 4.86 -2.77
N GLY A 132 11.79 3.60 -2.69
CA GLY A 132 10.90 3.06 -3.70
C GLY A 132 9.53 3.75 -3.66
N ASP A 133 9.25 4.46 -4.74
CA ASP A 133 8.02 5.21 -4.98
C ASP A 133 6.91 4.33 -5.58
N GLY A 134 7.16 3.03 -5.73
CA GLY A 134 6.23 2.05 -6.29
C GLY A 134 4.99 1.97 -5.41
N GLN A 135 3.86 2.49 -5.92
CA GLN A 135 2.60 2.39 -5.21
C GLN A 135 1.89 1.15 -5.73
N LEU A 136 2.09 0.06 -4.99
CA LEU A 136 1.24 -1.11 -5.09
C LEU A 136 -0.21 -0.67 -4.86
N PRO A 137 -1.19 -1.31 -5.48
CA PRO A 137 -2.60 -1.01 -5.22
C PRO A 137 -2.95 -1.43 -3.80
N GLY A 138 -2.76 -0.55 -2.83
CA GLY A 138 -3.18 -0.78 -1.46
C GLY A 138 -4.51 -0.11 -1.16
N GLU A 139 -4.94 -0.27 0.09
CA GLU A 139 -6.26 0.10 0.55
C GLU A 139 -6.43 1.63 0.66
N ARG A 140 -7.64 2.06 1.01
CA ARG A 140 -7.96 3.46 1.29
C ARG A 140 -7.84 3.73 2.79
N LEU A 141 -7.09 4.76 3.14
CA LEU A 141 -6.99 5.28 4.50
C LEU A 141 -7.78 6.60 4.63
N SER A 142 -8.57 6.74 5.70
CA SER A 142 -9.18 8.01 6.11
C SER A 142 -8.38 8.62 7.25
N VAL A 143 -7.96 9.88 7.12
CA VAL A 143 -7.30 10.64 8.19
C VAL A 143 -8.01 11.97 8.32
N GLY A 144 -8.72 12.18 9.43
CA GLY A 144 -9.52 13.38 9.62
C GLY A 144 -10.60 13.53 8.53
N GLU A 145 -10.59 14.64 7.81
CA GLU A 145 -11.51 14.91 6.68
C GLU A 145 -10.95 14.44 5.33
N ASP A 146 -9.70 13.96 5.30
CA ASP A 146 -8.97 13.64 4.09
C ASP A 146 -8.90 12.12 3.82
N TYR A 147 -8.73 11.78 2.56
CA TYR A 147 -8.62 10.41 2.08
C TYR A 147 -7.28 10.18 1.37
N TYR A 148 -6.67 9.03 1.65
CA TYR A 148 -5.37 8.65 1.13
C TYR A 148 -5.46 7.27 0.48
N ALA A 149 -4.94 7.15 -0.74
CA ALA A 149 -4.55 5.86 -1.31
C ALA A 149 -3.21 5.47 -0.71
N VAL A 150 -3.14 4.26 -0.15
CA VAL A 150 -1.94 3.76 0.52
C VAL A 150 -1.44 2.50 -0.14
N THR A 151 -0.17 2.19 0.10
CA THR A 151 0.46 0.90 -0.20
C THR A 151 1.15 0.44 1.09
N GLU A 152 2.29 -0.26 1.00
CA GLU A 152 3.07 -0.70 2.16
C GLU A 152 4.43 0.01 2.31
N THR A 153 4.60 1.16 1.64
CA THR A 153 5.79 2.00 1.70
C THR A 153 5.57 3.20 2.63
N ASN A 154 6.52 4.13 2.69
CA ASN A 154 6.39 5.39 3.41
C ASN A 154 5.54 6.43 2.68
N TYR A 155 5.22 6.22 1.40
CA TYR A 155 4.46 7.18 0.60
C TYR A 155 2.97 6.87 0.61
N ILE A 156 2.18 7.87 0.98
CA ILE A 156 0.72 7.85 0.87
C ILE A 156 0.25 8.98 -0.04
N THR A 157 -0.83 8.77 -0.79
CA THR A 157 -1.30 9.73 -1.79
C THR A 157 -2.68 10.25 -1.43
N LYS A 158 -2.79 11.53 -1.11
CA LYS A 158 -4.06 12.21 -0.88
C LYS A 158 -4.87 12.26 -2.16
N VAL A 159 -6.14 11.89 -2.09
CA VAL A 159 -7.08 11.83 -3.22
C VAL A 159 -8.40 12.53 -2.90
N ASP A 160 -9.02 13.13 -3.91
CA ASP A 160 -10.39 13.64 -3.84
C ASP A 160 -11.38 12.50 -4.08
N THR A 161 -12.32 12.27 -3.16
CA THR A 161 -13.27 11.16 -3.28
C THR A 161 -14.45 11.42 -4.20
N ASP A 162 -14.70 12.69 -4.54
CA ASP A 162 -15.79 13.09 -5.42
C ASP A 162 -15.34 13.00 -6.89
N THR A 163 -14.13 13.47 -7.19
CA THR A 163 -13.57 13.56 -8.55
C THR A 163 -12.56 12.45 -8.87
N LEU A 164 -12.10 11.70 -7.87
CA LEU A 164 -11.00 10.72 -7.95
C LEU A 164 -9.66 11.34 -8.39
N GLU A 165 -9.49 12.65 -8.21
CA GLU A 165 -8.25 13.34 -8.54
C GLU A 165 -7.17 13.12 -7.50
N THR A 166 -5.93 13.05 -7.98
CA THR A 166 -4.75 12.95 -7.12
C THR A 166 -4.31 14.33 -6.67
N LEU A 167 -4.25 14.55 -5.36
CA LEU A 167 -4.01 15.87 -4.78
C LEU A 167 -2.56 16.07 -4.33
N LYS A 168 -2.03 15.15 -3.51
CA LYS A 168 -0.72 15.34 -2.86
C LYS A 168 -0.06 14.02 -2.48
N LYS A 169 1.24 13.87 -2.77
CA LYS A 169 2.10 12.82 -2.21
C LYS A 169 2.59 13.24 -0.82
N VAL A 170 2.49 12.34 0.16
CA VAL A 170 2.95 12.54 1.53
C VAL A 170 3.98 11.48 1.88
N ASP A 171 5.13 11.92 2.39
CA ASP A 171 6.19 11.05 2.91
C ASP A 171 6.06 10.93 4.42
N MET A 172 5.66 9.76 4.92
CA MET A 172 5.49 9.51 6.36
C MET A 172 6.82 9.60 7.14
N CYS A 173 7.97 9.38 6.48
CA CYS A 173 9.28 9.52 7.11
C CYS A 173 9.59 10.96 7.55
N ASN A 174 8.90 11.96 6.99
CA ASN A 174 9.07 13.36 7.40
C ASN A 174 8.44 13.66 8.76
N TYR A 175 7.55 12.79 9.26
CA TYR A 175 6.75 13.02 10.47
C TYR A 175 7.09 12.04 11.59
N ILE A 176 7.42 10.79 11.24
CA ILE A 176 7.63 9.70 12.21
C ILE A 176 8.78 8.79 11.77
N ASN A 177 9.48 8.19 12.75
CA ASN A 177 10.54 7.20 12.48
C ASN A 177 9.94 5.87 12.03
N ILE A 178 9.73 5.72 10.73
CA ILE A 178 9.19 4.52 10.09
C ILE A 178 9.77 4.40 8.68
N ASN A 179 9.92 3.18 8.18
CA ASN A 179 10.38 2.89 6.82
C ASN A 179 9.21 2.68 5.84
N GLY A 180 8.05 2.30 6.36
CA GLY A 180 6.81 2.09 5.62
C GLY A 180 5.69 1.72 6.59
N VAL A 181 4.44 2.02 6.21
CA VAL A 181 3.25 1.72 7.02
C VAL A 181 2.43 0.62 6.34
N THR A 182 1.63 -0.14 7.09
CA THR A 182 0.73 -1.11 6.44
C THR A 182 -0.42 -0.40 5.71
N ALA A 183 -1.02 -1.09 4.74
CA ALA A 183 -2.25 -0.67 4.11
C ALA A 183 -3.50 -0.86 5.00
N HIS A 184 -3.36 -1.47 6.18
CA HIS A 184 -4.46 -1.90 7.06
C HIS A 184 -4.43 -1.19 8.43
N PRO A 185 -4.62 0.13 8.47
CA PRO A 185 -4.72 0.87 9.73
C PRO A 185 -6.03 0.55 10.46
N HIS A 186 -6.00 0.62 11.79
CA HIS A 186 -7.20 0.67 12.62
C HIS A 186 -7.66 2.12 12.78
N ILE A 187 -8.97 2.37 12.65
CA ILE A 187 -9.57 3.69 12.81
C ILE A 187 -10.60 3.63 13.93
N GLU A 188 -10.40 4.43 14.97
CA GLU A 188 -11.33 4.55 16.09
C GLU A 188 -12.55 5.41 15.72
N ARG A 189 -13.59 5.34 16.55
CA ARG A 189 -14.85 6.09 16.33
C ARG A 189 -14.66 7.60 16.35
N ASP A 190 -13.65 8.09 17.06
CA ASP A 190 -13.33 9.52 17.14
C ASP A 190 -12.51 10.01 15.93
N GLY A 191 -12.04 9.09 15.07
CA GLY A 191 -11.17 9.37 13.93
C GLY A 191 -9.68 9.22 14.21
N THR A 192 -9.26 8.76 15.40
CA THR A 192 -7.87 8.37 15.67
C THR A 192 -7.48 7.21 14.76
N VAL A 193 -6.32 7.32 14.11
CA VAL A 193 -5.78 6.28 13.23
C VAL A 193 -4.56 5.65 13.88
N TRP A 194 -4.55 4.32 13.93
CA TRP A 194 -3.46 3.49 14.41
C TRP A 194 -2.89 2.65 13.27
N ASN A 195 -1.58 2.66 13.10
CA ASN A 195 -0.90 1.83 12.11
C ASN A 195 0.39 1.23 12.68
N ILE A 196 0.97 0.25 11.99
CA ILE A 196 2.25 -0.37 12.33
C ILE A 196 3.21 -0.25 11.16
N GLY A 197 4.51 -0.23 11.45
CA GLY A 197 5.50 -0.46 10.41
C GLY A 197 6.93 -0.55 10.91
N ASN A 198 7.80 -0.97 9.99
CA ASN A 198 9.20 -1.25 10.27
C ASN A 198 9.97 0.05 10.57
N CYS A 199 10.90 0.04 11.51
CA CYS A 199 11.76 1.18 11.80
C CYS A 199 13.17 0.74 12.21
N MET A 200 14.10 1.71 12.24
CA MET A 200 15.36 1.52 12.96
C MET A 200 15.16 1.79 14.44
N GLY A 201 15.29 0.74 15.25
CA GLY A 201 15.22 0.78 16.71
C GLY A 201 16.55 1.19 17.37
N LYS A 202 16.56 1.18 18.70
CA LYS A 202 17.77 1.51 19.49
C LYS A 202 18.88 0.46 19.26
N GLY A 203 20.14 0.91 19.29
CA GLY A 203 21.31 0.02 19.14
C GLY A 203 21.52 -0.56 17.74
N ALA A 204 20.99 0.09 16.69
CA ALA A 204 21.02 -0.40 15.31
C ALA A 204 20.41 -1.81 15.19
N THR A 205 19.24 -1.98 15.79
CA THR A 205 18.38 -3.16 15.66
C THR A 205 17.12 -2.76 14.92
N LEU A 206 16.53 -3.67 14.16
CA LEU A 206 15.22 -3.43 13.56
C LEU A 206 14.10 -3.64 14.57
N ALA A 207 13.04 -2.86 14.42
CA ALA A 207 11.89 -2.87 15.29
C ALA A 207 10.62 -2.50 14.51
N TYR A 208 9.48 -2.57 15.19
CA TYR A 208 8.18 -2.19 14.65
C TYR A 208 7.55 -1.11 15.52
N ASN A 209 7.24 0.05 14.93
CA ASN A 209 6.57 1.12 15.63
C ASN A 209 5.07 1.06 15.38
N ILE A 210 4.29 1.09 16.47
CA ILE A 210 2.88 1.49 16.43
C ILE A 210 2.84 3.01 16.35
N VAL A 211 2.11 3.53 15.38
CA VAL A 211 2.00 4.96 15.10
C VAL A 211 0.55 5.40 15.30
N ARG A 212 0.39 6.57 15.91
CA ARG A 212 -0.89 7.21 16.17
C ARG A 212 -0.99 8.50 15.38
N ILE A 213 -2.04 8.65 14.59
CA ILE A 213 -2.45 9.91 13.97
C ILE A 213 -3.72 10.37 14.69
N PRO A 214 -3.72 11.55 15.34
CA PRO A 214 -4.91 12.03 16.05
C PRO A 214 -6.05 12.35 15.06
N PRO A 215 -7.29 12.52 15.55
CA PRO A 215 -8.39 13.01 14.72
C PRO A 215 -8.20 14.50 14.37
N THR A 216 -9.03 15.03 13.47
CA THR A 216 -9.03 16.46 13.14
C THR A 216 -9.16 17.32 14.40
N GLN A 217 -8.22 18.24 14.57
CA GLN A 217 -8.16 19.13 15.73
C GLN A 217 -8.90 20.44 15.45
N LYS A 218 -9.31 21.16 16.51
CA LYS A 218 -10.05 22.43 16.39
C LYS A 218 -9.29 23.52 15.64
N ASP A 219 -7.96 23.47 15.68
CA ASP A 219 -7.07 24.38 14.96
C ASP A 219 -6.98 24.09 13.45
N LYS A 220 -7.65 23.05 12.95
CA LYS A 220 -7.67 22.60 11.55
C LYS A 220 -6.27 22.32 10.96
N SER A 221 -5.29 22.08 11.83
CA SER A 221 -3.98 21.59 11.39
C SER A 221 -4.10 20.19 10.79
N ASP A 222 -3.20 19.86 9.87
CA ASP A 222 -3.13 18.53 9.25
C ASP A 222 -2.81 17.49 10.35
N PRO A 223 -3.69 16.50 10.59
CA PRO A 223 -3.46 15.52 11.64
C PRO A 223 -2.17 14.70 11.46
N ILE A 224 -1.70 14.52 10.22
CA ILE A 224 -0.45 13.80 9.92
C ILE A 224 0.74 14.49 10.57
N GLU A 225 0.76 15.82 10.65
CA GLU A 225 1.83 16.60 11.30
C GLU A 225 1.94 16.30 12.81
N LYS A 226 0.85 15.80 13.40
CA LYS A 226 0.76 15.45 14.82
C LYS A 226 0.93 13.95 15.07
N SER A 227 1.41 13.20 14.07
CA SER A 227 1.69 11.77 14.20
C SER A 227 2.74 11.49 15.28
N LYS A 228 2.55 10.42 16.05
CA LYS A 228 3.48 10.00 17.11
C LYS A 228 3.72 8.50 17.09
N VAL A 229 4.94 8.09 17.44
CA VAL A 229 5.22 6.71 17.81
C VAL A 229 4.67 6.48 19.22
N TRP A 230 3.88 5.42 19.39
CA TRP A 230 3.24 5.08 20.66
C TRP A 230 3.99 3.97 21.39
N VAL A 231 4.20 2.84 20.71
CA VAL A 231 4.86 1.65 21.23
C VAL A 231 5.84 1.13 20.18
N GLN A 232 6.92 0.48 20.63
CA GLN A 232 7.90 -0.17 19.78
C GLN A 232 8.03 -1.65 20.16
N PHE A 233 7.79 -2.54 19.19
CA PHE A 233 8.06 -3.97 19.33
C PHE A 233 9.45 -4.32 18.80
N PRO A 234 10.21 -5.18 19.48
CA PRO A 234 11.49 -5.65 18.98
C PRO A 234 11.30 -6.61 17.79
N SER A 235 12.28 -6.64 16.87
CA SER A 235 12.40 -7.72 15.88
C SER A 235 13.11 -8.92 16.48
N HIS A 236 12.66 -10.13 16.13
CA HIS A 236 13.36 -11.37 16.50
C HIS A 236 14.77 -11.42 15.91
N GLU A 237 14.93 -10.98 14.66
CA GLU A 237 16.22 -10.91 13.98
C GLU A 237 16.72 -9.46 13.85
N ARG A 238 17.98 -9.24 14.20
CA ARG A 238 18.60 -7.91 14.25
C ARG A 238 18.53 -7.13 12.93
N PHE A 239 18.69 -7.82 11.80
CA PHE A 239 18.80 -7.21 10.46
C PHE A 239 17.76 -7.71 9.46
N LYS A 240 16.76 -8.47 9.93
CA LYS A 240 15.69 -9.01 9.10
C LYS A 240 14.34 -8.83 9.79
N PRO A 241 13.61 -7.75 9.52
CA PRO A 241 12.27 -7.62 10.04
C PRO A 241 11.38 -8.62 9.30
N SER A 242 10.44 -9.23 10.00
CA SER A 242 9.30 -9.89 9.37
C SER A 242 8.46 -8.92 8.53
N TYR A 243 7.85 -9.46 7.49
CA TYR A 243 6.78 -8.82 6.76
C TYR A 243 5.54 -8.67 7.64
N VAL A 244 4.95 -7.48 7.63
CA VAL A 244 3.78 -7.14 8.43
C VAL A 244 2.74 -6.53 7.50
N HIS A 245 1.63 -7.22 7.31
CA HIS A 245 0.52 -6.76 6.48
C HIS A 245 -0.55 -6.06 7.32
N SER A 246 -0.77 -6.49 8.57
CA SER A 246 -1.74 -5.90 9.48
C SER A 246 -1.41 -6.25 10.93
N PHE A 247 -2.17 -5.68 11.87
CA PHE A 247 -2.07 -5.96 13.31
C PHE A 247 -3.46 -6.00 13.95
N GLY A 248 -3.57 -6.55 15.16
CA GLY A 248 -4.79 -6.56 15.94
C GLY A 248 -4.84 -5.40 16.93
N MET A 249 -6.04 -4.88 17.18
CA MET A 249 -6.29 -3.84 18.16
C MET A 249 -7.61 -4.10 18.90
N SER A 250 -7.62 -3.82 20.19
CA SER A 250 -8.82 -3.73 21.02
C SER A 250 -8.77 -2.43 21.83
N ASP A 251 -9.82 -2.13 22.59
CA ASP A 251 -9.89 -0.93 23.44
C ASP A 251 -8.67 -0.74 24.37
N ASN A 252 -7.97 -1.84 24.72
CA ASN A 252 -6.87 -1.81 25.68
C ASN A 252 -5.57 -2.45 25.19
N TYR A 253 -5.55 -3.08 24.01
CA TYR A 253 -4.38 -3.86 23.59
C TYR A 253 -4.04 -3.69 22.12
N PHE A 254 -2.74 -3.66 21.83
CA PHE A 254 -2.18 -3.95 20.52
C PHE A 254 -1.70 -5.40 20.47
N VAL A 255 -2.04 -6.10 19.38
CA VAL A 255 -1.61 -7.47 19.11
C VAL A 255 -0.80 -7.47 17.83
N PHE A 256 0.49 -7.76 17.92
CA PHE A 256 1.37 -7.88 16.77
C PHE A 256 1.82 -9.34 16.60
N VAL A 257 1.72 -9.87 15.37
CA VAL A 257 2.11 -11.24 15.03
C VAL A 257 3.34 -11.18 14.14
N GLU A 258 4.50 -11.53 14.68
CA GLU A 258 5.74 -11.63 13.93
C GLU A 258 5.85 -13.01 13.28
N THR A 259 5.66 -13.05 11.97
CA THR A 259 5.70 -14.27 11.14
C THR A 259 7.15 -14.67 10.79
N PRO A 260 7.40 -15.91 10.31
CA PRO A 260 8.73 -16.31 9.85
C PRO A 260 9.11 -15.74 8.48
N VAL A 261 8.23 -14.96 7.82
CA VAL A 261 8.52 -14.36 6.51
C VAL A 261 9.32 -13.08 6.72
N LYS A 262 10.60 -13.12 6.38
CA LYS A 262 11.62 -12.10 6.66
C LYS A 262 11.99 -11.28 5.43
N ILE A 263 12.31 -10.01 5.64
CA ILE A 263 12.87 -9.11 4.64
C ILE A 263 14.38 -9.01 4.88
N ASN A 264 15.18 -9.53 3.96
CA ASN A 264 16.62 -9.49 4.04
C ASN A 264 17.15 -8.12 3.58
N LEU A 265 17.42 -7.22 4.54
CA LEU A 265 17.88 -5.86 4.23
C LEU A 265 19.25 -5.82 3.53
N LEU A 266 20.11 -6.81 3.75
CA LEU A 266 21.39 -6.87 3.04
C LEU A 266 21.17 -7.13 1.55
N LYS A 267 20.24 -8.02 1.18
CA LYS A 267 19.81 -8.18 -0.22
C LYS A 267 19.21 -6.90 -0.74
N PHE A 268 18.32 -6.26 0.03
CA PHE A 268 17.67 -5.01 -0.38
C PHE A 268 18.71 -3.91 -0.72
N LEU A 269 19.70 -3.68 0.15
CA LEU A 269 20.72 -2.65 -0.04
C LEU A 269 21.77 -3.02 -1.12
N SER A 270 22.18 -4.30 -1.20
CA SER A 270 23.21 -4.75 -2.15
C SER A 270 22.67 -4.96 -3.56
N ALA A 271 21.43 -5.38 -3.70
CA ALA A 271 20.82 -5.58 -5.00
C ALA A 271 20.61 -4.24 -5.71
N TRP A 272 20.15 -3.23 -5.00
CA TRP A 272 19.98 -1.88 -5.56
C TRP A 272 21.27 -1.25 -6.13
N SER A 273 22.43 -1.68 -5.65
CA SER A 273 23.72 -1.13 -6.08
C SER A 273 24.45 -1.96 -7.14
N ILE A 274 24.16 -3.27 -7.29
CA ILE A 274 24.97 -4.19 -8.10
C ILE A 274 24.15 -5.09 -9.05
N ARG A 275 22.97 -5.55 -8.64
CA ARG A 275 22.16 -6.53 -9.39
C ARG A 275 20.71 -6.08 -9.43
N GLY A 276 20.19 -5.78 -10.62
CA GLY A 276 18.78 -5.42 -10.77
C GLY A 276 17.87 -6.43 -10.06
N SER A 277 17.04 -5.95 -9.13
CA SER A 277 16.27 -6.76 -8.20
C SER A 277 15.06 -5.98 -7.69
N ASN A 278 14.01 -6.71 -7.33
CA ASN A 278 12.75 -6.16 -6.84
C ASN A 278 12.57 -6.44 -5.33
N TYR A 279 11.42 -6.06 -4.78
CA TYR A 279 11.14 -6.31 -3.36
C TYR A 279 11.02 -7.79 -3.04
N MET A 280 10.37 -8.57 -3.91
CA MET A 280 10.12 -10.01 -3.75
C MET A 280 11.43 -10.80 -3.55
N ASP A 281 12.50 -10.45 -4.26
CA ASP A 281 13.83 -11.09 -4.14
C ASP A 281 14.45 -10.94 -2.73
N CYS A 282 13.97 -9.96 -1.95
CA CYS A 282 14.46 -9.70 -0.61
C CYS A 282 13.74 -10.54 0.45
N PHE A 283 12.66 -11.25 0.10
CA PHE A 283 11.93 -12.09 1.05
C PHE A 283 12.62 -13.46 1.23
N GLU A 284 12.60 -13.96 2.46
CA GLU A 284 13.02 -15.32 2.80
C GLU A 284 12.20 -15.85 3.99
N SER A 285 12.19 -17.17 4.20
CA SER A 285 11.50 -17.78 5.35
C SER A 285 12.51 -18.26 6.38
N ASN A 286 12.32 -17.88 7.64
CA ASN A 286 13.05 -18.45 8.76
C ASN A 286 12.34 -19.73 9.24
N GLU A 287 12.81 -20.89 8.81
CA GLU A 287 12.20 -22.19 9.10
C GLU A 287 12.21 -22.57 10.60
N SER A 288 13.07 -21.94 11.40
CA SER A 288 13.26 -22.27 12.82
C SER A 288 12.51 -21.36 13.80
N GLN A 289 12.10 -20.16 13.39
CA GLN A 289 11.51 -19.15 14.29
C GLN A 289 10.11 -19.55 14.78
N GLY A 290 9.30 -20.20 13.94
CA GLY A 290 7.86 -20.29 14.18
C GLY A 290 7.18 -18.92 14.08
N VAL A 291 6.17 -18.67 14.94
CA VAL A 291 5.42 -17.40 14.98
C VAL A 291 5.47 -16.83 16.41
N THR A 292 5.83 -15.56 16.53
CA THR A 292 5.86 -14.85 17.82
C THR A 292 4.66 -13.91 17.92
N LEU A 293 3.97 -13.90 19.05
CA LEU A 293 2.88 -12.96 19.33
C LEU A 293 3.34 -11.95 20.40
N PHE A 294 3.21 -10.68 20.07
CA PHE A 294 3.43 -9.56 20.98
C PHE A 294 2.10 -8.98 21.41
N LEU A 295 1.98 -8.67 22.70
CA LEU A 295 0.82 -8.04 23.30
C LEU A 295 1.32 -6.84 24.12
N ASP A 296 0.79 -5.64 23.82
CA ASP A 296 1.12 -4.41 24.56
C ASP A 296 -0.17 -3.66 24.94
N TYR A 297 -0.13 -2.86 26.00
CA TYR A 297 -1.29 -2.20 26.59
C TYR A 297 -1.41 -0.76 26.09
N LEU A 298 -2.55 -0.42 25.47
CA LEU A 298 -2.79 0.86 24.81
C LEU A 298 -2.69 2.07 25.76
N ASN A 299 -3.05 1.87 27.04
CA ASN A 299 -3.14 2.93 28.06
C ASN A 299 -1.98 2.96 29.07
N MET A 300 -0.82 2.36 28.78
CA MET A 300 0.38 2.58 29.60
C MET A 300 1.18 3.77 29.01
N PRO A 301 1.13 4.96 29.62
CA PRO A 301 2.10 6.00 29.27
C PRO A 301 3.50 5.50 29.67
N MET A 302 4.45 5.56 28.73
CA MET A 302 5.88 5.64 29.07
C MET A 302 6.22 7.03 29.61
#